data_AF-A0A7C3W364-F1
#
_entry.id   AF-A0A7C3W364-F1
#
_cell.length_a   1.000
_cell.length_b   1.000
_cell.length_c   1.000
_cell.angle_alpha   90.00
_cell.angle_beta   90.00
_cell.angle_gamma   90.00
#
_symmetry.space_group_name_H-M   'P 1'
#
loop_
_entity.id
_entity.type
_entity.pdbx_description
1 polymer ?
#
loop_
_entity_poly.entity_id
_entity_poly.type
_entity_poly.pdbx_seq_one_letter_code
_entity_poly.pdbx_strand_id
1 'polypeptide(L)'
;MGDSWREAMLKSDARYQEGLAHLQAGEWEAAIRCFEELAREFAGSPTLERLLEEARFKANLDATARVKAKRWSFSLRGLIVRGVIAVVAVLLLIQGVQLFRQHVAPALAQVQLQWQMARLLREADARLEAGDLDGAEQRFRQLLALAPGSAEAQEGLKRVAEEREVLARYQEAVRLDEAGDYAAALQLYTDILVRRPQYRDVSLRVENIRRRQQRDALFAAAEEDYRADRLAEAAAKYEQLRTLDVNFERELITQRLFELYMRMGRALVERDPPATEVLPTALELFTKALALVPRSSEAALEQQLVSAYLDGQAQFQQGNWEAAITRLKAVFDQRPDYLHGLVTDTLYEAYIRSGDAYRDAGDYYFAYERYRAAAALPVADTALARGRMFSIEPLLTPTATPTNTRTPTPTATSTPYPTITPIPSATATATPVPLWEFHNQIVFFSDNEEQPGLWVMDPNGENRRYLGDVKVYREQYNQLWERESQSPDGRYRAYVAKGDRGNAQIFIAFPPDPKWGELPPKQLTLFTGISYDPVWSPDGSRIAFVSQENGSDDIWVIYTDGKGARALTRNTWEWDKHPSWSPDGTRIVFWSNRTGTKNIFVMDAGGENVQNISN
;
A
#
# COMPACT_ATOMS: atom_id res chain seq x y z
N MET A 1 66.37 -31.13 -12.03
CA MET A 1 67.82 -31.28 -11.74
C MET A 1 68.31 -32.72 -11.93
N GLY A 2 67.71 -33.51 -12.83
CA GLY A 2 68.07 -34.94 -13.06
C GLY A 2 68.84 -35.23 -14.36
N ASP A 3 68.69 -34.41 -15.40
CA ASP A 3 69.27 -34.73 -16.71
C ASP A 3 70.68 -34.16 -16.94
N SER A 4 71.02 -33.02 -16.31
CA SER A 4 72.33 -32.39 -16.54
C SER A 4 73.50 -33.12 -15.86
N TRP A 5 73.26 -33.87 -14.78
CA TRP A 5 74.30 -34.67 -14.14
C TRP A 5 74.58 -35.96 -14.91
N ARG A 6 73.55 -36.57 -15.52
CA ARG A 6 73.69 -37.74 -16.40
C ARG A 6 74.47 -37.42 -17.66
N GLU A 7 74.22 -36.26 -18.27
CA GLU A 7 75.01 -35.77 -19.41
C GLU A 7 76.48 -35.50 -19.06
N ALA A 8 76.75 -34.95 -17.86
CA ALA A 8 78.12 -34.71 -17.41
C ALA A 8 78.87 -36.03 -17.19
N MET A 9 78.20 -37.03 -16.60
CA MET A 9 78.76 -38.36 -16.37
C MET A 9 79.03 -39.10 -17.69
N LEU A 10 78.11 -38.98 -18.65
CA LEU A 10 78.27 -39.52 -20.00
C LEU A 10 79.52 -38.96 -20.70
N LYS A 11 79.73 -37.64 -20.65
CA LYS A 11 80.89 -36.98 -21.29
C LYS A 11 82.23 -37.33 -20.63
N SER A 12 82.20 -37.81 -19.38
CA SER A 12 83.38 -38.28 -18.65
C SER A 12 83.67 -39.78 -18.81
N ASP A 13 82.78 -40.56 -19.44
CA ASP A 13 83.03 -41.99 -19.70
C ASP A 13 84.14 -42.16 -20.75
N ALA A 14 85.10 -43.05 -20.48
CA ALA A 14 86.23 -43.30 -21.38
C ALA A 14 85.77 -43.76 -22.77
N ARG A 15 84.69 -44.56 -22.84
CA ARG A 15 84.12 -45.06 -24.10
C ARG A 15 83.52 -43.94 -24.94
N TYR A 16 83.06 -42.86 -24.30
CA TYR A 16 82.48 -41.70 -25.01
C TYR A 16 83.58 -40.92 -25.73
N GLN A 17 84.74 -40.77 -25.09
CA GLN A 17 85.92 -40.15 -25.69
C GLN A 17 86.53 -41.03 -26.79
N GLU A 18 86.54 -42.35 -26.61
CA GLU A 18 87.01 -43.31 -27.61
C GLU A 18 86.11 -43.34 -28.86
N GLY A 19 84.79 -43.34 -28.68
CA GLY A 19 83.84 -43.23 -29.79
C GLY A 19 84.00 -41.92 -30.58
N LEU A 20 84.27 -40.80 -29.91
CA LEU A 20 84.57 -39.52 -30.57
C LEU A 20 85.90 -39.56 -31.33
N ALA A 21 86.92 -40.24 -30.80
CA ALA A 21 88.20 -40.40 -31.49
C ALA A 21 88.04 -41.22 -32.78
N HIS A 22 87.29 -42.33 -32.76
CA HIS A 22 86.97 -43.10 -33.97
C HIS A 22 86.13 -42.29 -34.97
N LEU A 23 85.20 -41.47 -34.49
CA LEU A 23 84.41 -40.57 -35.33
C LEU A 23 85.29 -39.53 -36.04
N GLN A 24 86.32 -39.02 -35.36
CA GLN A 24 87.27 -38.07 -35.97
C GLN A 24 88.26 -38.75 -36.91
N ALA A 25 88.66 -40.00 -36.61
CA ALA A 25 89.56 -40.79 -37.45
C ALA A 25 88.90 -41.30 -38.75
N GLY A 26 87.58 -41.18 -38.87
CA GLY A 26 86.81 -41.71 -40.01
C GLY A 26 86.55 -43.21 -39.94
N GLU A 27 86.73 -43.82 -38.77
CA GLU A 27 86.48 -45.23 -38.51
C GLU A 27 85.02 -45.43 -38.07
N TRP A 28 84.10 -45.17 -39.00
CA TRP A 28 82.68 -44.98 -38.70
C TRP A 28 82.03 -46.17 -37.99
N GLU A 29 82.34 -47.41 -38.38
CA GLU A 29 81.77 -48.59 -37.74
C GLU A 29 82.29 -48.82 -36.31
N ALA A 30 83.53 -48.43 -36.02
CA ALA A 30 84.07 -48.50 -34.66
C ALA A 30 83.40 -47.45 -33.76
N ALA A 31 83.25 -46.22 -34.26
CA ALA A 31 82.55 -45.14 -33.56
C ALA A 31 81.08 -45.50 -33.25
N ILE A 32 80.36 -46.09 -34.22
CA ILE A 32 78.97 -46.52 -34.03
C ILE A 32 78.85 -47.54 -32.91
N ARG A 33 79.74 -48.56 -32.86
CA ARG A 33 79.70 -49.58 -31.80
C ARG A 33 79.91 -49.00 -30.42
N CYS A 34 80.92 -48.13 -30.24
CA CYS A 34 81.17 -47.48 -28.95
C CYS A 34 79.94 -46.69 -28.48
N PHE A 35 79.32 -45.90 -29.38
CA PHE A 35 78.13 -45.12 -29.02
C PHE A 35 76.88 -46.01 -28.81
N GLU A 36 76.69 -47.11 -29.53
CA GLU A 36 75.57 -48.04 -29.29
C GLU A 36 75.65 -48.72 -27.93
N GLU A 37 76.85 -49.09 -27.47
CA GLU A 37 77.05 -49.67 -26.14
C GLU A 37 76.74 -48.66 -25.04
N LEU A 38 77.23 -47.41 -25.18
CA LEU A 38 76.90 -46.31 -24.29
C LEU A 38 75.41 -45.98 -24.29
N ALA A 39 74.72 -46.12 -25.43
CA ALA A 39 73.28 -45.87 -25.54
C ALA A 39 72.44 -46.83 -24.70
N ARG A 40 72.94 -48.05 -24.43
CA ARG A 40 72.23 -49.03 -23.58
C ARG A 40 72.29 -48.65 -22.10
N GLU A 41 73.38 -48.05 -21.65
CA GLU A 41 73.56 -47.61 -20.26
C GLU A 41 72.96 -46.22 -20.00
N PHE A 42 73.08 -45.31 -20.96
CA PHE A 42 72.58 -43.93 -20.89
C PHE A 42 71.40 -43.71 -21.87
N ALA A 43 70.40 -44.59 -21.77
CA ALA A 43 69.22 -44.56 -22.63
C ALA A 43 68.44 -43.22 -22.50
N GLY A 44 68.10 -42.62 -23.64
CA GLY A 44 67.39 -41.33 -23.72
C GLY A 44 68.28 -40.09 -23.70
N SER A 45 69.60 -40.22 -23.88
CA SER A 45 70.52 -39.08 -24.03
C SER A 45 70.45 -38.47 -25.45
N PRO A 46 70.01 -37.20 -25.61
CA PRO A 46 69.90 -36.56 -26.92
C PRO A 46 71.27 -36.39 -27.60
N THR A 47 72.32 -36.19 -26.80
CA THR A 47 73.69 -36.03 -27.31
C THR A 47 74.20 -37.30 -27.99
N LEU A 48 73.84 -38.47 -27.46
CA LEU A 48 74.32 -39.75 -27.99
C LEU A 48 73.56 -40.16 -29.26
N GLU A 49 72.25 -39.91 -29.29
CA GLU A 49 71.42 -40.15 -30.47
C GLU A 49 71.92 -39.33 -31.66
N ARG A 50 72.26 -38.05 -31.43
CA ARG A 50 72.80 -37.18 -32.48
C ARG A 50 74.15 -37.66 -33.02
N LEU A 51 75.04 -38.14 -32.14
CA LEU A 51 76.33 -38.68 -32.56
C LEU A 51 76.19 -40.01 -33.32
N LEU A 52 75.23 -40.86 -32.95
CA LEU A 52 74.92 -42.09 -33.67
C LEU A 52 74.33 -41.81 -35.06
N GLU A 53 73.42 -40.84 -35.17
CA GLU A 53 72.90 -40.41 -36.47
C GLU A 53 74.01 -39.84 -37.36
N GLU A 54 74.89 -38.99 -36.81
CA GLU A 54 76.02 -38.43 -37.55
C GLU A 54 76.98 -39.52 -38.02
N ALA A 55 77.35 -40.46 -37.15
CA ALA A 55 78.25 -41.55 -37.48
C ALA A 55 77.67 -42.48 -38.56
N ARG A 56 76.39 -42.85 -38.44
CA ARG A 56 75.68 -43.69 -39.43
C ARG A 56 75.49 -42.97 -40.77
N PHE A 57 75.17 -41.68 -40.74
CA PHE A 57 75.06 -40.87 -41.95
C PHE A 57 76.41 -40.79 -42.69
N LYS A 58 77.51 -40.54 -41.97
CA LYS A 58 78.85 -40.53 -42.56
C LYS A 58 79.29 -41.90 -43.07
N ALA A 59 79.00 -42.98 -42.34
CA ALA A 59 79.25 -44.35 -42.82
C ALA A 59 78.51 -44.64 -44.14
N ASN A 60 77.25 -44.19 -44.26
CA ASN A 60 76.44 -44.41 -45.45
C ASN A 60 76.91 -43.54 -46.64
N LEU A 61 77.36 -42.31 -46.38
CA LEU A 61 78.01 -41.47 -47.39
C LEU A 61 79.31 -42.10 -47.91
N ASP A 62 80.12 -42.69 -47.03
CA ASP A 62 81.38 -43.34 -47.43
C ASP A 62 81.15 -44.67 -48.17
N ALA A 63 80.09 -45.41 -47.79
CA ALA A 63 79.63 -46.60 -48.51
C ALA A 63 79.08 -46.29 -49.92
N THR A 64 78.46 -45.12 -50.11
CA THR A 64 77.96 -44.65 -51.41
C THR A 64 79.01 -43.90 -52.24
N ALA A 65 80.14 -43.50 -51.64
CA ALA A 65 81.25 -42.80 -52.30
C ALA A 65 82.28 -43.72 -52.99
N ARG A 66 82.18 -45.05 -52.89
CA ARG A 66 82.98 -45.98 -53.72
C ARG A 66 82.44 -46.06 -55.16
N VAL A 67 82.61 -44.97 -55.90
CA VAL A 67 82.38 -44.90 -57.35
C VAL A 67 83.71 -45.05 -58.09
N LYS A 68 83.77 -46.08 -58.96
CA LYS A 68 84.87 -46.40 -59.88
C LYS A 68 85.35 -45.15 -60.65
N ALA A 69 86.65 -44.87 -60.59
CA ALA A 69 87.31 -43.85 -61.39
C ALA A 69 87.10 -44.10 -62.90
N LYS A 70 86.32 -43.23 -63.55
CA LYS A 70 86.17 -43.18 -65.01
C LYS A 70 86.93 -41.93 -65.49
N ARG A 71 88.08 -42.11 -66.16
CA ARG A 71 88.90 -41.03 -66.73
C ARG A 71 88.05 -40.18 -67.69
N TRP A 72 87.86 -38.90 -67.36
CA TRP A 72 87.33 -37.87 -68.26
C TRP A 72 88.51 -37.21 -69.01
N SER A 73 88.49 -37.22 -70.33
CA SER A 73 89.32 -36.33 -71.15
C SER A 73 88.49 -35.10 -71.53
N PHE A 74 88.95 -33.90 -71.17
CA PHE A 74 88.33 -32.63 -71.56
C PHE A 74 88.97 -32.11 -72.85
N SER A 75 88.16 -31.67 -73.83
CA SER A 75 88.64 -30.91 -74.99
C SER A 75 88.41 -29.40 -74.79
N LEU A 76 89.41 -28.57 -75.10
CA LEU A 76 89.41 -27.12 -74.85
C LEU A 76 88.19 -26.38 -75.46
N ARG A 77 87.57 -26.91 -76.52
CA ARG A 77 86.43 -26.27 -77.21
C ARG A 77 85.13 -26.30 -76.40
N GLY A 78 84.90 -27.31 -75.57
CA GLY A 78 83.67 -27.43 -74.77
C GLY A 78 83.58 -26.44 -73.59
N LEU A 79 84.74 -25.99 -73.09
CA LEU A 79 84.85 -25.00 -72.02
C LEU A 79 84.50 -23.59 -72.50
N ILE A 80 84.91 -23.24 -73.73
CA ILE A 80 84.63 -21.93 -74.34
C ILE A 80 83.13 -21.75 -74.59
N VAL A 81 82.45 -22.75 -75.16
CA VAL A 81 80.99 -22.68 -75.45
C VAL A 81 80.18 -22.49 -74.16
N ARG A 82 80.54 -23.18 -73.08
CA ARG A 82 79.89 -23.02 -71.78
C ARG A 82 80.13 -21.64 -71.16
N GLY A 83 81.33 -21.08 -71.34
CA GLY A 83 81.65 -19.71 -70.94
C GLY A 83 80.82 -18.66 -71.69
N VAL A 84 80.64 -18.82 -73.01
CA VAL A 84 79.80 -17.92 -73.82
C VAL A 84 78.33 -18.01 -73.42
N ILE A 85 77.79 -19.21 -73.19
CA ILE A 85 76.41 -19.39 -72.71
C ILE A 85 76.22 -18.70 -71.35
N ALA A 86 77.19 -18.81 -70.45
CA ALA A 86 77.14 -18.12 -69.16
C ALA A 86 77.13 -16.58 -69.33
N VAL A 87 77.96 -16.03 -70.23
CA VAL A 87 77.99 -14.59 -70.52
C VAL A 87 76.68 -14.10 -71.14
N VAL A 88 76.11 -14.86 -72.09
CA VAL A 88 74.80 -14.53 -72.69
C VAL A 88 73.68 -14.63 -71.67
N ALA A 89 73.69 -15.63 -70.78
CA ALA A 89 72.73 -15.75 -69.69
C ALA A 89 72.83 -14.56 -68.73
N VAL A 90 74.05 -14.11 -68.40
CA VAL A 90 74.27 -12.91 -67.57
C VAL A 90 73.78 -11.65 -68.28
N LEU A 91 74.03 -11.49 -69.58
CA LEU A 91 73.54 -10.36 -70.38
C LEU A 91 72.01 -10.31 -70.46
N LEU A 92 71.35 -11.46 -70.64
CA LEU A 92 69.90 -11.58 -70.60
C LEU A 92 69.33 -11.26 -69.21
N LEU A 93 70.03 -11.65 -68.14
CA LEU A 93 69.69 -11.29 -66.76
C LEU A 93 69.78 -9.78 -66.54
N ILE A 94 70.85 -9.15 -67.04
CA ILE A 94 71.05 -7.69 -66.98
C ILE A 94 69.96 -6.96 -67.77
N GLN A 95 69.63 -7.42 -68.99
CA GLN A 95 68.53 -6.88 -69.78
C GLN A 95 67.18 -7.06 -69.09
N GLY A 96 66.92 -8.23 -68.49
CA GLY A 96 65.71 -8.48 -67.72
C GLY A 96 65.56 -7.54 -66.52
N VAL A 97 66.66 -7.28 -65.79
CA VAL A 97 66.68 -6.30 -64.69
C VAL A 97 66.46 -4.87 -65.19
N GLN A 98 67.04 -4.51 -66.34
CA GLN A 98 66.80 -3.20 -66.96
C GLN A 98 65.34 -3.01 -67.38
N LEU A 99 64.74 -3.99 -68.06
CA LEU A 99 63.32 -4.00 -68.44
C LEU A 99 62.41 -3.92 -67.20
N PHE A 100 62.71 -4.69 -66.16
CA PHE A 100 61.97 -4.63 -64.90
C PHE A 100 62.05 -3.22 -64.27
N ARG A 101 63.24 -2.61 -64.22
CA ARG A 101 63.42 -1.24 -63.70
C ARG A 101 62.72 -0.18 -64.55
N GLN A 102 62.71 -0.33 -65.87
CA GLN A 102 62.15 0.68 -66.77
C GLN A 102 60.64 0.59 -66.92
N HIS A 103 60.03 -0.59 -66.87
CA HIS A 103 58.61 -0.77 -67.20
C HIS A 103 57.78 -1.34 -66.04
N VAL A 104 58.34 -2.25 -65.24
CA VAL A 104 57.57 -2.97 -64.20
C VAL A 104 57.64 -2.25 -62.85
N ALA A 105 58.82 -1.77 -62.44
CA ALA A 105 59.02 -1.04 -61.20
C ALA A 105 58.19 0.25 -61.09
N PRO A 106 58.10 1.14 -62.11
CA PRO A 106 57.23 2.32 -62.04
C PRO A 106 55.74 1.95 -62.00
N ALA A 107 55.32 0.90 -62.70
CA ALA A 107 53.93 0.42 -62.66
C ALA A 107 53.56 -0.15 -61.27
N LEU A 108 54.45 -0.95 -60.67
CA LEU A 108 54.31 -1.44 -59.29
C LEU A 108 54.26 -0.28 -58.28
N ALA A 109 55.12 0.74 -58.44
CA ALA A 109 55.12 1.92 -57.58
C ALA A 109 53.80 2.72 -57.69
N GLN A 110 53.24 2.85 -58.90
CA GLN A 110 51.91 3.46 -59.11
C GLN A 110 50.79 2.67 -58.46
N VAL A 111 50.78 1.34 -58.62
CA VAL A 111 49.79 0.46 -57.98
C VAL A 111 49.93 0.55 -56.45
N GLN A 112 51.15 0.52 -55.92
CA GLN A 112 51.40 0.62 -54.49
C GLN A 112 50.96 1.97 -53.90
N LEU A 113 51.18 3.07 -54.63
CA LEU A 113 50.68 4.40 -54.27
C LEU A 113 49.14 4.42 -54.25
N GLN A 114 48.48 3.84 -55.26
CA GLN A 114 47.01 3.74 -55.29
C GLN A 114 46.46 2.93 -54.11
N TRP A 115 47.10 1.82 -53.75
CA TRP A 115 46.72 1.04 -52.56
C TRP A 115 46.87 1.83 -51.26
N GLN A 116 47.95 2.60 -51.12
CA GLN A 116 48.16 3.46 -49.95
C GLN A 116 47.12 4.57 -49.87
N MET A 117 46.81 5.21 -50.99
CA MET A 117 45.76 6.23 -51.07
C MET A 117 44.38 5.66 -50.70
N ALA A 118 44.00 4.53 -51.29
CA ALA A 118 42.73 3.86 -51.02
C ALA A 118 42.61 3.33 -49.58
N ARG A 119 43.75 2.99 -48.95
CA ARG A 119 43.80 2.63 -47.54
C ARG A 119 43.58 3.87 -46.65
N LEU A 120 44.31 4.95 -46.90
CA LEU A 120 44.18 6.20 -46.14
C LEU A 120 42.77 6.78 -46.24
N LEU A 121 42.17 6.76 -47.43
CA LEU A 121 40.80 7.21 -47.64
C LEU A 121 39.81 6.39 -46.80
N ARG A 122 39.89 5.04 -46.86
CA ARG A 122 39.06 4.17 -46.03
C ARG A 122 39.27 4.38 -44.53
N GLU A 123 40.50 4.57 -44.08
CA GLU A 123 40.79 4.88 -42.68
C GLU A 123 40.23 6.25 -42.28
N ALA A 124 40.28 7.25 -43.16
CA ALA A 124 39.73 8.58 -42.93
C ALA A 124 38.20 8.55 -42.85
N ASP A 125 37.54 7.92 -43.82
CA ASP A 125 36.08 7.77 -43.83
C ASP A 125 35.58 6.96 -42.63
N ALA A 126 36.25 5.85 -42.28
CA ALA A 126 35.88 5.06 -41.11
C ALA A 126 36.01 5.86 -39.80
N ARG A 127 37.03 6.73 -39.68
CA ARG A 127 37.16 7.62 -38.52
C ARG A 127 36.10 8.71 -38.49
N LEU A 128 35.77 9.28 -39.65
CA LEU A 128 34.72 10.27 -39.78
C LEU A 128 33.36 9.68 -39.38
N GLU A 129 33.05 8.47 -39.84
CA GLU A 129 31.84 7.73 -39.45
C GLU A 129 31.84 7.37 -37.95
N ALA A 130 33.00 7.09 -37.37
CA ALA A 130 33.15 6.87 -35.93
C ALA A 130 33.06 8.17 -35.10
N GLY A 131 33.00 9.35 -35.72
CA GLY A 131 32.98 10.64 -35.05
C GLY A 131 34.35 11.14 -34.55
N ASP A 132 35.45 10.46 -34.90
CA ASP A 132 36.84 10.89 -34.64
C ASP A 132 37.28 11.91 -35.70
N LEU A 133 36.80 13.15 -35.54
CA LEU A 133 37.04 14.24 -36.50
C LEU A 133 38.53 14.58 -36.63
N ASP A 134 39.28 14.56 -35.52
CA ASP A 134 40.71 14.90 -35.52
C ASP A 134 41.55 13.82 -36.23
N GLY A 135 41.25 12.54 -35.97
CA GLY A 135 41.89 11.44 -36.67
C GLY A 135 41.53 11.36 -38.15
N ALA A 136 40.27 11.64 -38.50
CA ALA A 136 39.82 11.73 -39.89
C ALA A 136 40.53 12.87 -40.64
N GLU A 137 40.60 14.06 -40.05
CA GLU A 137 41.31 15.21 -40.61
C GLU A 137 42.79 14.89 -40.87
N GLN A 138 43.45 14.25 -39.90
CA GLN A 138 44.84 13.85 -40.04
C GLN A 138 45.05 12.90 -41.23
N ARG A 139 44.15 11.92 -41.42
CA ARG A 139 44.22 10.96 -42.52
C ARG A 139 43.92 11.59 -43.88
N PHE A 140 42.92 12.48 -43.97
CA PHE A 140 42.67 13.25 -45.21
C PHE A 140 43.83 14.19 -45.57
N ARG A 141 44.45 14.85 -44.58
CA ARG A 141 45.66 15.68 -44.82
C ARG A 141 46.86 14.85 -45.27
N GLN A 142 47.05 13.65 -44.70
CA GLN A 142 48.08 12.71 -45.16
C GLN A 142 47.83 12.24 -46.60
N LEU A 143 46.57 12.01 -46.97
CA LEU A 143 46.19 11.70 -48.34
C LEU A 143 46.51 12.87 -49.30
N LEU A 144 46.21 14.11 -48.91
CA LEU A 144 46.56 15.32 -49.69
C LEU A 144 48.07 15.53 -49.82
N ALA A 145 48.84 15.19 -48.80
CA ALA A 145 50.31 15.29 -48.87
C ALA A 145 50.89 14.32 -49.91
N LEU A 146 50.27 13.15 -50.10
CA LEU A 146 50.65 12.17 -51.13
C LEU A 146 50.08 12.53 -52.52
N ALA A 147 48.86 13.09 -52.57
CA ALA A 147 48.16 13.46 -53.78
C ALA A 147 47.45 14.82 -53.62
N PRO A 148 48.13 15.95 -53.89
CA PRO A 148 47.59 17.29 -53.66
C PRO A 148 46.31 17.62 -54.43
N GLY A 149 46.05 16.90 -55.54
CA GLY A 149 44.86 17.05 -56.38
C GLY A 149 43.72 16.07 -56.08
N SER A 150 43.76 15.30 -54.98
CA SER A 150 42.65 14.39 -54.66
C SER A 150 41.39 15.17 -54.28
N ALA A 151 40.37 15.07 -55.11
CA ALA A 151 39.06 15.68 -54.87
C ALA A 151 38.39 15.05 -53.63
N GLU A 152 38.55 13.74 -53.43
CA GLU A 152 38.00 12.99 -52.31
C GLU A 152 38.56 13.46 -50.97
N ALA A 153 39.86 13.76 -50.93
CA ALA A 153 40.50 14.26 -49.71
C ALA A 153 40.08 15.70 -49.38
N GLN A 154 39.92 16.57 -50.39
CA GLN A 154 39.40 17.92 -50.19
C GLN A 154 37.94 17.91 -49.74
N GLU A 155 37.12 17.05 -50.34
CA GLU A 155 35.72 16.88 -49.96
C GLU A 155 35.58 16.27 -48.56
N GLY A 156 36.43 15.29 -48.22
CA GLY A 156 36.52 14.73 -46.87
C GLY A 156 36.86 15.80 -45.82
N LEU A 157 37.80 16.70 -46.09
CA LEU A 157 38.11 17.81 -45.19
C LEU A 157 36.96 18.81 -45.04
N LYS A 158 36.20 19.08 -46.11
CA LYS A 158 34.98 19.91 -46.01
C LYS A 158 33.93 19.25 -45.12
N ARG A 159 33.67 17.95 -45.32
CA ARG A 159 32.76 17.17 -44.46
C ARG A 159 33.19 17.22 -43.00
N VAL A 160 34.49 17.07 -42.71
CA VAL A 160 35.03 17.23 -41.34
C VAL A 160 34.75 18.62 -40.78
N ALA A 161 34.98 19.68 -41.57
CA ALA A 161 34.74 21.06 -41.14
C ALA A 161 33.26 21.31 -40.84
N GLU A 162 32.35 20.83 -41.69
CA GLU A 162 30.90 20.89 -41.49
C GLU A 162 30.47 20.16 -40.21
N GLU A 163 30.94 18.92 -40.00
CA GLU A 163 30.62 18.15 -38.80
C GLU A 163 31.17 18.81 -37.53
N ARG A 164 32.34 19.46 -37.60
CA ARG A 164 32.90 20.22 -36.47
C ARG A 164 32.07 21.47 -36.16
N GLU A 165 31.52 22.14 -37.17
CA GLU A 165 30.61 23.28 -37.00
C GLU A 165 29.30 22.85 -36.32
N VAL A 166 28.71 21.72 -36.74
CA VAL A 166 27.53 21.14 -36.10
C VAL A 166 27.82 20.74 -34.66
N LEU A 167 28.99 20.14 -34.40
CA LEU A 167 29.42 19.78 -33.04
C LEU A 167 29.56 21.01 -32.13
N ALA A 168 30.15 22.10 -32.62
CA ALA A 168 30.30 23.34 -31.86
C ALA A 168 28.93 23.95 -31.51
N ARG A 169 27.99 23.98 -32.47
CA ARG A 169 26.60 24.40 -32.20
C ARG A 169 25.91 23.50 -31.18
N TYR A 170 26.12 22.19 -31.27
CA TYR A 170 25.56 21.24 -30.31
C TYR A 170 26.08 21.49 -28.89
N GLN A 171 27.39 21.70 -28.73
CA GLN A 171 27.99 22.01 -27.43
C GLN A 171 27.46 23.32 -26.85
N GLU A 172 27.28 24.33 -27.69
CA GLU A 172 26.68 25.60 -27.28
C GLU A 172 25.21 25.42 -26.85
N ALA A 173 24.43 24.64 -27.60
CA ALA A 173 23.05 24.34 -27.28
C ALA A 173 22.93 23.61 -25.93
N VAL A 174 23.81 22.64 -25.67
CA VAL A 174 23.88 21.93 -24.38
C VAL A 174 24.23 22.89 -23.24
N ARG A 175 25.19 23.79 -23.44
CA ARG A 175 25.55 24.79 -22.44
C ARG A 175 24.36 25.71 -22.09
N LEU A 176 23.59 26.13 -23.09
CA LEU A 176 22.39 26.97 -22.89
C LEU A 176 21.27 26.20 -22.19
N ASP A 177 21.05 24.93 -22.57
CA ASP A 177 20.10 24.01 -21.92
C ASP A 177 20.44 23.83 -20.42
N GLU A 178 21.71 23.58 -20.12
CA GLU A 178 22.22 23.46 -18.74
C GLU A 178 22.15 24.78 -17.96
N ALA A 179 22.31 25.92 -18.63
CA ALA A 179 22.16 27.26 -18.04
C ALA A 179 20.69 27.65 -17.83
N GLY A 180 19.73 26.88 -18.34
CA GLY A 180 18.30 27.15 -18.25
C GLY A 180 17.75 28.10 -19.31
N ASP A 181 18.56 28.51 -20.30
CA ASP A 181 18.10 29.29 -21.46
C ASP A 181 17.54 28.35 -22.54
N TYR A 182 16.37 27.78 -22.24
CA TYR A 182 15.72 26.80 -23.09
C TYR A 182 15.27 27.37 -24.44
N ALA A 183 15.01 28.68 -24.53
CA ALA A 183 14.58 29.32 -25.77
C ALA A 183 15.73 29.38 -26.76
N ALA A 184 16.91 29.85 -26.33
CA ALA A 184 18.10 29.88 -27.17
C ALA A 184 18.60 28.45 -27.50
N ALA A 185 18.57 27.54 -26.54
CA ALA A 185 18.93 26.13 -26.75
C ALA A 185 18.03 25.47 -27.81
N LEU A 186 16.70 25.66 -27.73
CA LEU A 186 15.74 25.11 -28.68
C LEU A 186 15.96 25.62 -30.11
N GLN A 187 16.34 26.90 -30.27
CA GLN A 187 16.68 27.45 -31.59
C GLN A 187 17.89 26.72 -32.20
N LEU A 188 18.97 26.55 -31.43
CA LEU A 188 20.17 25.86 -31.91
C LEU A 188 19.91 24.38 -32.20
N TYR A 189 19.19 23.67 -31.31
CA TYR A 189 18.82 22.28 -31.56
C TYR A 189 17.95 22.12 -32.81
N THR A 190 17.03 23.06 -33.06
CA THR A 190 16.19 23.03 -34.27
C THR A 190 17.03 23.27 -35.53
N ASP A 191 17.97 24.22 -35.52
CA ASP A 191 18.90 24.46 -36.65
C ASP A 191 19.76 23.21 -36.94
N ILE A 192 20.23 22.52 -35.89
CA ILE A 192 20.97 21.26 -36.03
C ILE A 192 20.11 20.19 -36.71
N LEU A 193 18.85 20.02 -36.30
CA LEU A 193 17.95 19.02 -36.90
C LEU A 193 17.61 19.31 -38.36
N VAL A 194 17.53 20.58 -38.76
CA VAL A 194 17.34 20.97 -40.17
C VAL A 194 18.51 20.51 -41.03
N ARG A 195 19.75 20.61 -40.50
CA ARG A 195 20.97 20.19 -41.20
C ARG A 195 21.23 18.68 -41.12
N ARG A 196 20.87 18.07 -39.98
CA ARG A 196 21.13 16.67 -39.60
C ARG A 196 19.96 16.13 -38.76
N PRO A 197 18.93 15.55 -39.39
CA PRO A 197 17.69 15.13 -38.70
C PRO A 197 17.86 14.06 -37.61
N GLN A 198 18.95 13.30 -37.62
CA GLN A 198 19.23 12.22 -36.67
C GLN A 198 20.54 12.47 -35.90
N TYR A 199 20.83 13.74 -35.59
CA TYR A 199 22.05 14.08 -34.88
C TYR A 199 21.95 13.77 -33.37
N ARG A 200 22.66 12.72 -32.94
CA ARG A 200 22.82 12.35 -31.53
C ARG A 200 21.48 12.27 -30.78
N ASP A 201 21.37 12.97 -29.65
CA ASP A 201 20.21 13.05 -28.76
C ASP A 201 19.38 14.34 -28.97
N VAL A 202 19.66 15.12 -30.03
CA VAL A 202 19.04 16.44 -30.23
C VAL A 202 17.53 16.37 -30.31
N SER A 203 16.98 15.39 -31.04
CA SER A 203 15.52 15.22 -31.15
C SER A 203 14.85 15.01 -29.78
N LEU A 204 15.48 14.21 -28.91
CA LEU A 204 14.99 13.95 -27.56
C LEU A 204 15.05 15.22 -26.70
N ARG A 205 16.14 15.99 -26.80
CA ARG A 205 16.28 17.26 -26.07
C ARG A 205 15.25 18.31 -26.49
N VAL A 206 14.99 18.43 -27.79
CA VAL A 206 13.93 19.29 -28.33
C VAL A 206 12.57 18.90 -27.77
N GLU A 207 12.25 17.61 -27.75
CA GLU A 207 11.00 17.11 -27.19
C GLU A 207 10.89 17.43 -25.69
N ASN A 208 11.96 17.19 -24.93
CA ASN A 208 12.00 17.47 -23.49
C ASN A 208 11.78 18.96 -23.18
N ILE A 209 12.46 19.85 -23.92
CA ILE A 209 12.28 21.30 -23.77
C ILE A 209 10.84 21.71 -24.08
N ARG A 210 10.28 21.22 -25.19
CA ARG A 210 8.89 21.53 -25.58
C ARG A 210 7.88 21.02 -24.56
N ARG A 211 8.08 19.80 -24.06
CA ARG A 211 7.23 19.22 -23.00
C ARG A 211 7.26 20.07 -21.73
N ARG A 212 8.45 20.56 -21.34
CA ARG A 212 8.61 21.50 -20.22
C ARG A 212 7.87 22.81 -20.47
N GLN A 213 8.05 23.43 -21.64
CA GLN A 213 7.34 24.66 -22.00
C GLN A 213 5.82 24.49 -21.99
N GLN A 214 5.32 23.37 -22.53
CA GLN A 214 3.89 23.05 -22.50
C GLN A 214 3.37 22.92 -21.07
N ARG A 215 4.11 22.22 -20.19
CA ARG A 215 3.77 22.07 -18.78
C ARG A 215 3.74 23.42 -18.07
N ASP A 216 4.77 24.25 -18.25
CA ASP A 216 4.88 25.53 -17.57
C ASP A 216 3.80 26.52 -18.06
N ALA A 217 3.49 26.53 -19.36
CA ALA A 217 2.40 27.30 -19.92
C ALA A 217 1.02 26.84 -19.41
N LEU A 218 0.81 25.52 -19.32
CA LEU A 218 -0.43 24.94 -18.79
C LEU A 218 -0.61 25.28 -17.30
N PHE A 219 0.47 25.27 -16.51
CA PHE A 219 0.46 25.69 -15.12
C PHE A 219 0.12 27.17 -14.95
N ALA A 220 0.74 28.05 -15.75
CA ALA A 220 0.40 29.47 -15.74
C ALA A 220 -1.08 29.72 -16.07
N ALA A 221 -1.63 29.00 -17.06
CA ALA A 221 -3.05 29.08 -17.40
C ALA A 221 -3.97 28.52 -16.31
N ALA A 222 -3.57 27.43 -15.64
CA ALA A 222 -4.32 26.86 -14.51
C ALA A 222 -4.39 27.85 -13.33
N GLU A 223 -3.27 28.50 -13.02
CA GLU A 223 -3.20 29.52 -11.98
C GLU A 223 -3.99 30.80 -12.34
N GLU A 224 -4.04 31.19 -13.62
CA GLU A 224 -4.90 32.28 -14.08
C GLU A 224 -6.38 31.96 -13.87
N ASP A 225 -6.84 30.77 -14.30
CA ASP A 225 -8.22 30.34 -14.11
C ASP A 225 -8.58 30.21 -12.62
N TYR A 226 -7.65 29.70 -11.81
CA TYR A 226 -7.83 29.61 -10.36
C TYR A 226 -8.05 30.99 -9.72
N ARG A 227 -7.25 32.01 -10.12
CA ARG A 227 -7.42 33.38 -9.62
C ARG A 227 -8.65 34.09 -10.19
N ALA A 228 -9.06 33.73 -11.41
CA ALA A 228 -10.25 34.25 -12.07
C ALA A 228 -11.56 33.56 -11.61
N ASP A 229 -11.47 32.66 -10.62
CA ASP A 229 -12.58 31.88 -10.09
C ASP A 229 -13.28 30.95 -11.09
N ARG A 230 -12.58 30.58 -12.16
CA ARG A 230 -13.02 29.62 -13.17
C ARG A 230 -12.71 28.19 -12.70
N LEU A 231 -13.48 27.74 -11.71
CA LEU A 231 -13.16 26.55 -10.91
C LEU A 231 -12.98 25.27 -11.74
N ALA A 232 -13.90 25.01 -12.66
CA ALA A 232 -13.91 23.79 -13.46
C ALA A 232 -12.76 23.78 -14.48
N GLU A 233 -12.51 24.91 -15.12
CA GLU A 233 -11.42 25.10 -16.08
C GLU A 233 -10.05 24.97 -15.40
N ALA A 234 -9.90 25.53 -14.20
CA ALA A 234 -8.69 25.40 -13.39
C ALA A 234 -8.45 23.93 -13.00
N ALA A 235 -9.47 23.25 -12.47
CA ALA A 235 -9.36 21.85 -12.05
C ALA A 235 -8.99 20.93 -13.22
N ALA A 236 -9.57 21.14 -14.40
CA ALA A 236 -9.24 20.39 -15.61
C ALA A 236 -7.77 20.56 -16.01
N LYS A 237 -7.23 21.79 -15.95
CA LYS A 237 -5.82 22.05 -16.28
C LYS A 237 -4.87 21.45 -15.24
N TYR A 238 -5.21 21.49 -13.96
CA TYR A 238 -4.42 20.83 -12.92
C TYR A 238 -4.39 19.31 -13.05
N GLU A 239 -5.51 18.67 -13.41
CA GLU A 239 -5.51 17.24 -13.70
C GLU A 239 -4.71 16.92 -14.97
N GLN A 240 -4.78 17.77 -16.00
CA GLN A 240 -3.93 17.62 -17.18
C GLN A 240 -2.44 17.78 -16.84
N LEU A 241 -2.07 18.64 -15.90
CA LEU A 241 -0.69 18.74 -15.41
C LEU A 241 -0.23 17.47 -14.72
N ARG A 242 -1.08 16.85 -13.89
CA ARG A 242 -0.76 15.59 -13.20
C ARG A 242 -0.57 14.43 -14.18
N THR A 243 -1.25 14.43 -15.33
CA THR A 243 -1.01 13.43 -16.38
C THR A 243 0.25 13.70 -17.19
N LEU A 244 0.60 14.98 -17.38
CA LEU A 244 1.80 15.39 -18.11
C LEU A 244 3.09 15.18 -17.31
N ASP A 245 3.08 15.54 -16.02
CA ASP A 245 4.22 15.41 -15.10
C ASP A 245 3.72 15.22 -13.65
N VAL A 246 3.76 13.98 -13.16
CA VAL A 246 3.25 13.59 -11.84
C VAL A 246 4.01 14.26 -10.68
N ASN A 247 5.26 14.67 -10.90
CA ASN A 247 6.12 15.20 -9.84
C ASN A 247 6.18 16.74 -9.82
N PHE A 248 5.71 17.39 -10.88
CA PHE A 248 5.73 18.85 -10.98
C PHE A 248 4.78 19.49 -9.97
N GLU A 249 5.34 20.34 -9.09
CA GLU A 249 4.58 21.10 -8.07
C GLU A 249 3.52 20.26 -7.34
N ARG A 250 3.84 18.98 -7.09
CA ARG A 250 2.86 17.96 -6.69
C ARG A 250 2.02 18.38 -5.48
N GLU A 251 2.65 18.96 -4.47
CA GLU A 251 1.99 19.38 -3.23
C GLU A 251 1.03 20.55 -3.48
N LEU A 252 1.49 21.58 -4.19
CA LEU A 252 0.68 22.73 -4.56
C LEU A 252 -0.51 22.33 -5.43
N ILE A 253 -0.30 21.50 -6.46
CA ILE A 253 -1.38 21.04 -7.34
C ILE A 253 -2.40 20.20 -6.55
N THR A 254 -1.94 19.33 -5.66
CA THR A 254 -2.82 18.54 -4.78
C THR A 254 -3.68 19.46 -3.91
N GLN A 255 -3.08 20.49 -3.31
CA GLN A 255 -3.80 21.47 -2.50
C GLN A 255 -4.82 22.26 -3.35
N ARG A 256 -4.42 22.75 -4.53
CA ARG A 256 -5.30 23.51 -5.43
C ARG A 256 -6.50 22.69 -5.89
N LEU A 257 -6.28 21.45 -6.30
CA LEU A 257 -7.36 20.54 -6.70
C LEU A 257 -8.30 20.24 -5.53
N PHE A 258 -7.76 20.01 -4.33
CA PHE A 258 -8.57 19.83 -3.12
C PHE A 258 -9.48 21.04 -2.88
N GLU A 259 -8.92 22.25 -2.87
CA GLU A 259 -9.67 23.50 -2.69
C GLU A 259 -10.75 23.67 -3.77
N LEU A 260 -10.40 23.44 -5.04
CA LEU A 260 -11.34 23.55 -6.17
C LEU A 260 -12.51 22.56 -6.04
N TYR A 261 -12.23 21.28 -5.76
CA TYR A 261 -13.26 20.26 -5.60
C TYR A 261 -14.16 20.52 -4.40
N MET A 262 -13.59 20.98 -3.27
CA MET A 262 -14.39 21.37 -2.11
C MET A 262 -15.32 22.54 -2.42
N ARG A 263 -14.82 23.58 -3.10
CA ARG A 263 -15.61 24.77 -3.47
C ARG A 263 -16.72 24.43 -4.47
N MET A 264 -16.41 23.64 -5.50
CA MET A 264 -17.40 23.18 -6.48
C MET A 264 -18.47 22.29 -5.83
N GLY A 265 -18.07 21.34 -4.97
CA GLY A 265 -19.00 20.46 -4.27
C GLY A 265 -19.93 21.23 -3.34
N ARG A 266 -19.39 22.18 -2.57
CA ARG A 266 -20.18 23.07 -1.71
C ARG A 266 -21.17 23.93 -2.48
N ALA A 267 -20.75 24.53 -3.60
CA ALA A 267 -21.65 25.33 -4.44
C ALA A 267 -22.87 24.53 -4.93
N LEU A 268 -22.76 23.21 -5.11
CA LEU A 268 -23.88 22.35 -5.48
C LEU A 268 -24.81 22.05 -4.29
N VAL A 269 -24.24 21.83 -3.10
CA VAL A 269 -24.99 21.53 -1.86
C VAL A 269 -25.67 22.78 -1.29
N GLU A 270 -25.02 23.94 -1.39
CA GLU A 270 -25.49 25.23 -0.89
C GLU A 270 -26.39 25.97 -1.90
N ARG A 271 -26.77 25.32 -3.00
CA ARG A 271 -27.65 25.92 -4.00
C ARG A 271 -29.04 26.16 -3.43
N ASP A 272 -29.57 27.35 -3.67
CA ASP A 272 -30.94 27.75 -3.31
C ASP A 272 -31.75 28.11 -4.58
N PRO A 273 -32.86 27.42 -4.90
CA PRO A 273 -33.40 26.25 -4.18
C PRO A 273 -32.50 25.01 -4.34
N PRO A 274 -32.55 24.06 -3.38
CA PRO A 274 -31.82 22.81 -3.45
C PRO A 274 -32.17 22.00 -4.72
N ALA A 275 -31.15 21.48 -5.39
CA ALA A 275 -31.30 20.66 -6.60
C ALA A 275 -30.78 19.24 -6.33
N THR A 276 -31.67 18.28 -6.14
CA THR A 276 -31.27 16.90 -5.79
C THR A 276 -30.53 16.17 -6.92
N GLU A 277 -30.80 16.57 -8.17
CA GLU A 277 -30.23 15.98 -9.38
C GLU A 277 -28.72 16.22 -9.55
N VAL A 278 -28.17 17.26 -8.89
CA VAL A 278 -26.73 17.56 -8.94
C VAL A 278 -25.94 16.97 -7.77
N LEU A 279 -26.61 16.40 -6.77
CA LEU A 279 -25.96 15.83 -5.58
C LEU A 279 -25.05 14.63 -5.88
N PRO A 280 -25.32 13.75 -6.86
CA PRO A 280 -24.35 12.74 -7.27
C PRO A 280 -23.02 13.34 -7.75
N THR A 281 -23.07 14.48 -8.45
CA THR A 281 -21.88 15.21 -8.87
C THR A 281 -21.14 15.82 -7.67
N ALA A 282 -21.87 16.36 -6.68
CA ALA A 282 -21.28 16.85 -5.44
C ALA A 282 -20.56 15.72 -4.67
N LEU A 283 -21.17 14.53 -4.59
CA LEU A 283 -20.56 13.35 -3.97
C LEU A 283 -19.26 12.95 -4.68
N GLU A 284 -19.24 12.96 -6.02
CA GLU A 284 -18.03 12.68 -6.80
C GLU A 284 -16.91 13.69 -6.47
N LEU A 285 -17.24 14.98 -6.40
CA LEU A 285 -16.29 16.04 -6.08
C LEU A 285 -15.69 15.88 -4.67
N PHE A 286 -16.52 15.63 -3.65
CA PHE A 286 -16.01 15.39 -2.29
C PHE A 286 -15.19 14.10 -2.20
N THR A 287 -15.55 13.07 -2.96
CA THR A 287 -14.76 11.84 -3.05
C THR A 287 -13.38 12.10 -3.67
N LYS A 288 -13.31 12.89 -4.75
CA LYS A 288 -12.04 13.33 -5.34
C LYS A 288 -11.21 14.17 -4.37
N ALA A 289 -11.84 15.09 -3.63
CA ALA A 289 -11.17 15.89 -2.61
C ALA A 289 -10.58 15.01 -1.49
N LEU A 290 -11.35 14.04 -0.98
CA LEU A 290 -10.88 13.12 0.07
C LEU A 290 -9.76 12.20 -0.43
N ALA A 291 -9.80 11.78 -1.70
CA ALA A 291 -8.72 11.00 -2.31
C ALA A 291 -7.39 11.78 -2.39
N LEU A 292 -7.46 13.11 -2.56
CA LEU A 292 -6.28 13.99 -2.55
C LEU A 292 -5.76 14.23 -1.12
N VAL A 293 -6.68 14.42 -0.16
CA VAL A 293 -6.35 14.70 1.25
C VAL A 293 -7.14 13.77 2.18
N PRO A 294 -6.68 12.52 2.40
CA PRO A 294 -7.44 11.51 3.15
C PRO A 294 -7.70 11.84 4.63
N ARG A 295 -6.93 12.77 5.19
CA ARG A 295 -7.06 13.21 6.59
C ARG A 295 -7.98 14.43 6.74
N SER A 296 -8.60 14.90 5.66
CA SER A 296 -9.53 16.03 5.71
C SER A 296 -10.84 15.61 6.37
N SER A 297 -11.05 16.03 7.62
CA SER A 297 -12.30 15.83 8.34
C SER A 297 -13.47 16.53 7.64
N GLU A 298 -13.22 17.68 7.03
CA GLU A 298 -14.22 18.47 6.31
C GLU A 298 -14.72 17.72 5.07
N ALA A 299 -13.81 17.25 4.21
CA ALA A 299 -14.20 16.51 3.00
C ALA A 299 -14.90 15.19 3.34
N ALA A 300 -14.44 14.49 4.38
CA ALA A 300 -15.06 13.26 4.86
C ALA A 300 -16.50 13.51 5.35
N LEU A 301 -16.71 14.60 6.09
CA LEU A 301 -18.04 14.98 6.57
C LEU A 301 -18.97 15.31 5.40
N GLU A 302 -18.57 16.17 4.46
CA GLU A 302 -19.43 16.51 3.31
C GLU A 302 -19.78 15.29 2.46
N GLN A 303 -18.80 14.43 2.18
CA GLN A 303 -19.03 13.17 1.46
C GLN A 303 -20.05 12.29 2.20
N GLN A 304 -19.89 12.14 3.51
CA GLN A 304 -20.79 11.33 4.34
C GLN A 304 -22.21 11.90 4.34
N LEU A 305 -22.37 13.23 4.47
CA LEU A 305 -23.69 13.88 4.49
C LEU A 305 -24.42 13.73 3.14
N VAL A 306 -23.74 13.98 2.01
CA VAL A 306 -24.33 13.80 0.68
C VAL A 306 -24.70 12.33 0.44
N SER A 307 -23.80 11.40 0.77
CA SER A 307 -24.05 9.96 0.60
C SER A 307 -25.24 9.49 1.43
N ALA A 308 -25.29 9.87 2.71
CA ALA A 308 -26.37 9.49 3.60
C ALA A 308 -27.72 10.09 3.17
N TYR A 309 -27.72 11.32 2.64
CA TYR A 309 -28.93 11.91 2.07
C TYR A 309 -29.42 11.15 0.84
N LEU A 310 -28.54 10.87 -0.13
CA LEU A 310 -28.89 10.13 -1.34
C LEU A 310 -29.42 8.72 -1.02
N ASP A 311 -28.76 8.02 -0.10
CA ASP A 311 -29.23 6.71 0.39
C ASP A 311 -30.61 6.84 1.06
N GLY A 312 -30.78 7.84 1.93
CA GLY A 312 -32.05 8.11 2.61
C GLY A 312 -33.18 8.42 1.65
N GLN A 313 -32.92 9.23 0.61
CA GLN A 313 -33.86 9.55 -0.45
C GLN A 313 -34.21 8.30 -1.27
N ALA A 314 -33.25 7.46 -1.62
CA ALA A 314 -33.51 6.22 -2.34
C ALA A 314 -34.40 5.26 -1.52
N GLN A 315 -34.14 5.12 -0.21
CA GLN A 315 -34.99 4.32 0.68
C GLN A 315 -36.40 4.90 0.81
N PHE A 316 -36.51 6.24 0.85
CA PHE A 316 -37.80 6.94 0.88
C PHE A 316 -38.63 6.63 -0.37
N GLN A 317 -38.02 6.69 -1.56
CA GLN A 317 -38.71 6.38 -2.82
C GLN A 317 -39.15 4.92 -2.92
N GLN A 318 -38.43 4.00 -2.26
CA GLN A 318 -38.79 2.58 -2.20
C GLN A 318 -39.87 2.26 -1.17
N GLY A 319 -40.32 3.23 -0.38
CA GLY A 319 -41.28 3.01 0.72
C GLY A 319 -40.67 2.40 1.98
N ASN A 320 -39.34 2.32 2.06
CA ASN A 320 -38.62 1.79 3.22
C ASN A 320 -38.44 2.89 4.28
N TRP A 321 -39.54 3.34 4.89
CA TRP A 321 -39.57 4.53 5.75
C TRP A 321 -38.57 4.49 6.91
N GLU A 322 -38.42 3.34 7.59
CA GLU A 322 -37.48 3.20 8.71
C GLU A 322 -36.02 3.33 8.30
N ALA A 323 -35.66 2.77 7.14
CA ALA A 323 -34.32 2.90 6.60
C ALA A 323 -34.05 4.35 6.14
N ALA A 324 -35.05 4.99 5.53
CA ALA A 324 -34.98 6.40 5.14
C ALA A 324 -34.78 7.31 6.36
N ILE A 325 -35.59 7.13 7.42
CA ILE A 325 -35.48 7.88 8.68
C ILE A 325 -34.08 7.73 9.27
N THR A 326 -33.55 6.51 9.34
CA THR A 326 -32.22 6.25 9.92
C THR A 326 -31.13 7.04 9.19
N ARG A 327 -31.16 7.04 7.85
CA ARG A 327 -30.16 7.74 7.02
C ARG A 327 -30.32 9.26 7.07
N LEU A 328 -31.55 9.76 6.91
CA LEU A 328 -31.86 11.19 6.92
C LEU A 328 -31.61 11.81 8.30
N LYS A 329 -31.95 11.10 9.39
CA LYS A 329 -31.68 11.55 10.76
C LYS A 329 -30.18 11.69 11.03
N ALA A 330 -29.35 10.79 10.50
CA ALA A 330 -27.89 10.91 10.63
C ALA A 330 -27.34 12.19 9.98
N VAL A 331 -27.94 12.65 8.87
CA VAL A 331 -27.61 13.93 8.24
C VAL A 331 -28.11 15.10 9.10
N PHE A 332 -29.38 15.04 9.53
CA PHE A 332 -30.00 16.07 10.36
C PHE A 332 -29.28 16.30 11.69
N ASP A 333 -28.91 15.24 12.41
CA ASP A 333 -28.24 15.33 13.71
C ASP A 333 -26.87 16.04 13.60
N GLN A 334 -26.23 15.97 12.44
CA GLN A 334 -24.97 16.67 12.15
C GLN A 334 -25.19 18.09 11.67
N ARG A 335 -26.16 18.30 10.74
CA ARG A 335 -26.49 19.61 10.16
C ARG A 335 -28.00 19.70 9.86
N PRO A 336 -28.78 20.32 10.76
CA PRO A 336 -30.24 20.46 10.59
C PRO A 336 -30.66 21.24 9.34
N ASP A 337 -29.89 22.28 8.99
CA ASP A 337 -30.20 23.15 7.84
C ASP A 337 -29.55 22.68 6.53
N TYR A 338 -29.02 21.45 6.49
CA TYR A 338 -28.35 20.92 5.30
C TYR A 338 -29.28 20.87 4.09
N LEU A 339 -28.76 21.24 2.91
CA LEU A 339 -29.53 21.45 1.69
C LEU A 339 -30.70 22.43 1.90
N HIS A 340 -30.45 23.56 2.58
CA HIS A 340 -31.44 24.58 2.92
C HIS A 340 -32.73 24.02 3.57
N GLY A 341 -32.57 23.07 4.48
CA GLY A 341 -33.69 22.46 5.20
C GLY A 341 -34.40 21.31 4.47
N LEU A 342 -34.03 21.01 3.22
CA LEU A 342 -34.66 19.91 2.46
C LEU A 342 -34.54 18.55 3.16
N VAL A 343 -33.43 18.30 3.87
CA VAL A 343 -33.26 17.08 4.68
C VAL A 343 -34.33 16.99 5.77
N THR A 344 -34.57 18.11 6.46
CA THR A 344 -35.55 18.21 7.53
C THR A 344 -36.97 18.00 7.01
N ASP A 345 -37.30 18.59 5.86
CA ASP A 345 -38.60 18.40 5.21
C ASP A 345 -38.80 16.94 4.78
N THR A 346 -37.79 16.33 4.15
CA THR A 346 -37.84 14.92 3.73
C THR A 346 -37.96 13.98 4.94
N LEU A 347 -37.24 14.28 6.03
CA LEU A 347 -37.30 13.52 7.27
C LEU A 347 -38.67 13.64 7.95
N TYR A 348 -39.28 14.83 7.94
CA TYR A 348 -40.64 15.05 8.41
C TYR A 348 -41.64 14.18 7.64
N GLU A 349 -41.60 14.20 6.31
CA GLU A 349 -42.46 13.34 5.49
C GLU A 349 -42.22 11.85 5.77
N ALA A 350 -40.97 11.43 5.96
CA ALA A 350 -40.64 10.05 6.26
C ALA A 350 -41.25 9.58 7.59
N TYR A 351 -41.21 10.42 8.63
CA TYR A 351 -41.88 10.15 9.90
C TYR A 351 -43.41 10.09 9.75
N ILE A 352 -44.03 10.99 8.99
CA ILE A 352 -45.47 10.95 8.74
C ILE A 352 -45.86 9.63 8.05
N ARG A 353 -45.16 9.24 6.98
CA ARG A 353 -45.46 8.01 6.23
C ARG A 353 -45.20 6.75 7.03
N SER A 354 -44.13 6.72 7.84
CA SER A 354 -43.89 5.63 8.80
C SER A 354 -45.02 5.55 9.83
N GLY A 355 -45.42 6.69 10.41
CA GLY A 355 -46.52 6.74 11.37
C GLY A 355 -47.87 6.31 10.78
N ASP A 356 -48.16 6.68 9.53
CA ASP A 356 -49.36 6.24 8.81
C ASP A 356 -49.32 4.72 8.60
N ALA A 357 -48.17 4.15 8.21
CA ALA A 357 -48.00 2.71 8.04
C ALA A 357 -48.20 1.93 9.35
N TYR A 358 -47.67 2.41 10.48
CA TYR A 358 -47.91 1.81 11.79
C TYR A 358 -49.37 1.91 12.23
N ARG A 359 -50.00 3.06 12.00
CA ARG A 359 -51.43 3.25 12.30
C ARG A 359 -52.29 2.27 11.51
N ASP A 360 -52.03 2.14 10.21
CA ASP A 360 -52.80 1.27 9.32
C ASP A 360 -52.58 -0.22 9.66
N ALA A 361 -51.42 -0.56 10.25
CA ALA A 361 -51.14 -1.87 10.82
C ALA A 361 -51.75 -2.11 12.23
N GLY A 362 -52.38 -1.09 12.83
CA GLY A 362 -52.98 -1.16 14.17
C GLY A 362 -52.01 -0.91 15.33
N ASP A 363 -50.77 -0.52 15.04
CA ASP A 363 -49.74 -0.19 16.03
C ASP A 363 -49.77 1.31 16.36
N TYR A 364 -50.77 1.71 17.13
CA TYR A 364 -51.02 3.11 17.46
C TYR A 364 -49.94 3.76 18.32
N TYR A 365 -49.16 2.97 19.08
CA TYR A 365 -48.05 3.48 19.89
C TYR A 365 -46.89 3.90 19.00
N PHE A 366 -46.41 3.01 18.12
CA PHE A 366 -45.34 3.37 17.20
C PHE A 366 -45.79 4.47 16.23
N ALA A 367 -47.06 4.47 15.82
CA ALA A 367 -47.63 5.58 15.05
C ALA A 367 -47.50 6.92 15.80
N TYR A 368 -47.89 6.98 17.07
CA TYR A 368 -47.78 8.19 17.89
C TYR A 368 -46.35 8.67 18.07
N GLU A 369 -45.40 7.78 18.35
CA GLU A 369 -43.98 8.16 18.49
C GLU A 369 -43.41 8.72 17.18
N ARG A 370 -43.82 8.20 16.02
CA ARG A 370 -43.41 8.77 14.73
C ARG A 370 -44.00 10.15 14.49
N TYR A 371 -45.28 10.37 14.77
CA TYR A 371 -45.87 11.71 14.63
C TYR A 371 -45.29 12.70 15.64
N ARG A 372 -44.99 12.26 16.86
CA ARG A 372 -44.30 13.06 17.88
C ARG A 372 -42.91 13.49 17.42
N ALA A 373 -42.14 12.56 16.84
CA ALA A 373 -40.83 12.87 16.25
C ALA A 373 -40.97 13.88 15.09
N ALA A 374 -41.97 13.71 14.21
CA ALA A 374 -42.26 14.67 13.15
C ALA A 374 -42.60 16.07 13.68
N ALA A 375 -43.44 16.15 14.72
CA ALA A 375 -43.87 17.42 15.31
C ALA A 375 -42.75 18.18 16.04
N ALA A 376 -41.66 17.48 16.42
CA ALA A 376 -40.49 18.06 17.06
C ALA A 376 -39.45 18.62 16.08
N LEU A 377 -39.59 18.35 14.77
CA LEU A 377 -38.67 18.86 13.76
C LEU A 377 -38.90 20.36 13.49
N PRO A 378 -37.84 21.13 13.17
CA PRO A 378 -37.95 22.56 12.88
C PRO A 378 -38.47 22.84 11.46
N VAL A 379 -39.62 22.26 11.08
CA VAL A 379 -40.29 22.53 9.79
C VAL A 379 -41.33 23.65 9.92
N ALA A 380 -41.65 24.32 8.80
CA ALA A 380 -42.56 25.46 8.78
C ALA A 380 -43.99 25.10 9.23
N ASP A 381 -44.48 23.90 8.90
CA ASP A 381 -45.81 23.44 9.26
C ASP A 381 -45.77 22.02 9.86
N THR A 382 -46.11 21.92 11.15
CA THR A 382 -46.24 20.65 11.89
C THR A 382 -47.70 20.28 12.19
N ALA A 383 -48.67 21.01 11.63
CA ALA A 383 -50.10 20.82 11.93
C ALA A 383 -50.59 19.43 11.56
N LEU A 384 -50.09 18.85 10.47
CA LEU A 384 -50.43 17.47 10.09
C LEU A 384 -49.95 16.46 11.14
N ALA A 385 -48.68 16.54 11.56
CA ALA A 385 -48.14 15.68 12.62
C ALA A 385 -48.95 15.80 13.92
N ARG A 386 -49.21 17.03 14.38
CA ARG A 386 -49.99 17.28 15.61
C ARG A 386 -51.44 16.81 15.49
N GLY A 387 -52.07 16.99 14.32
CA GLY A 387 -53.41 16.49 14.05
C GLY A 387 -53.46 14.96 14.06
N ARG A 388 -52.46 14.29 13.49
CA ARG A 388 -52.30 12.82 13.55
C ARG A 388 -52.10 12.35 15.00
N MET A 389 -51.25 13.02 15.78
CA MET A 389 -51.10 12.74 17.22
C MET A 389 -52.44 12.88 17.95
N PHE A 390 -53.12 14.02 17.81
CA PHE A 390 -54.41 14.27 18.46
C PHE A 390 -55.50 13.27 18.06
N SER A 391 -55.47 12.76 16.82
CA SER A 391 -56.41 11.71 16.41
C SER A 391 -56.16 10.35 17.08
N ILE A 392 -54.92 10.12 17.52
CA ILE A 392 -54.49 8.90 18.21
C ILE A 392 -54.53 9.08 19.73
N GLU A 393 -54.38 10.29 20.27
CA GLU A 393 -54.43 10.57 21.71
C GLU A 393 -55.66 9.99 22.44
N PRO A 394 -56.91 10.07 21.91
CA PRO A 394 -58.08 9.39 22.51
C PRO A 394 -58.05 7.86 22.40
N LEU A 395 -57.22 7.31 21.53
CA LEU A 395 -56.91 5.87 21.44
C LEU A 395 -55.78 5.48 22.40
N LEU A 396 -55.05 6.47 22.96
CA LEU A 396 -53.97 6.31 23.94
C LEU A 396 -54.35 6.78 25.36
N THR A 397 -55.49 7.46 25.53
CA THR A 397 -56.00 7.99 26.81
C THR A 397 -57.45 7.55 27.04
N PRO A 398 -57.87 7.22 28.27
CA PRO A 398 -59.28 6.96 28.55
C PRO A 398 -60.04 8.26 28.90
N THR A 399 -61.18 8.49 28.24
CA THR A 399 -62.24 9.39 28.72
C THR A 399 -62.69 9.00 30.13
N ALA A 400 -62.87 9.97 31.02
CA ALA A 400 -63.25 9.75 32.42
C ALA A 400 -64.59 9.00 32.56
N THR A 401 -64.61 7.95 33.38
CA THR A 401 -65.81 7.21 33.81
C THR A 401 -66.11 7.56 35.28
N PRO A 402 -67.38 7.78 35.67
CA PRO A 402 -67.74 8.49 36.90
C PRO A 402 -67.37 7.71 38.18
N THR A 403 -66.92 8.45 39.19
CA THR A 403 -66.59 7.95 40.52
C THR A 403 -67.82 7.39 41.23
N ASN A 404 -67.81 6.10 41.60
CA ASN A 404 -68.76 5.55 42.55
C ASN A 404 -68.53 6.18 43.94
N THR A 405 -69.53 6.92 44.42
CA THR A 405 -69.60 7.47 45.78
C THR A 405 -69.45 6.36 46.82
N ARG A 406 -68.40 6.42 47.66
CA ARG A 406 -68.31 5.59 48.87
C ARG A 406 -69.17 6.20 49.98
N THR A 407 -70.10 5.42 50.51
CA THR A 407 -70.79 5.64 51.78
C THR A 407 -69.78 5.61 52.93
N PRO A 408 -69.84 6.54 53.91
CA PRO A 408 -68.88 6.63 55.00
C PRO A 408 -69.22 5.66 56.13
N THR A 409 -68.20 5.05 56.74
CA THR A 409 -68.29 4.26 58.00
C THR A 409 -67.23 4.81 58.97
N PRO A 410 -67.53 4.93 60.27
CA PRO A 410 -67.29 6.14 61.04
C PRO A 410 -65.92 6.23 61.72
N THR A 411 -65.59 7.48 62.04
CA THR A 411 -64.52 8.00 62.88
C THR A 411 -64.31 7.22 64.17
N ALA A 412 -63.07 6.81 64.43
CA ALA A 412 -62.59 6.48 65.77
C ALA A 412 -61.89 7.70 66.39
N THR A 413 -62.42 8.13 67.52
CA THR A 413 -61.97 9.21 68.40
C THR A 413 -60.57 8.92 68.98
N SER A 414 -59.72 9.93 68.99
CA SER A 414 -58.43 9.92 69.68
C SER A 414 -58.58 10.29 71.17
N THR A 415 -57.82 9.64 72.04
CA THR A 415 -57.49 10.09 73.41
C THR A 415 -56.13 9.53 73.84
N PRO A 416 -55.44 10.17 74.82
CA PRO A 416 -54.00 10.42 74.74
C PRO A 416 -53.09 9.45 75.52
N TYR A 417 -51.79 9.52 75.20
CA TYR A 417 -50.64 8.84 75.79
C TYR A 417 -50.54 8.86 77.33
N PRO A 418 -49.79 7.91 77.90
CA PRO A 418 -48.92 8.17 79.05
C PRO A 418 -47.42 8.17 78.66
N THR A 419 -46.71 9.13 79.25
CA THR A 419 -45.26 9.32 79.24
C THR A 419 -44.53 8.25 80.05
N ILE A 420 -43.41 7.72 79.53
CA ILE A 420 -42.40 6.97 80.31
C ILE A 420 -41.00 7.50 79.98
N THR A 421 -40.24 7.82 81.03
CA THR A 421 -38.87 8.37 81.10
C THR A 421 -37.83 7.22 81.02
N PRO A 422 -36.57 7.44 80.57
CA PRO A 422 -35.77 6.41 79.89
C PRO A 422 -34.87 5.57 80.80
N ILE A 423 -34.46 4.39 80.28
CA ILE A 423 -33.50 3.44 80.85
C ILE A 423 -32.22 3.48 79.98
N PRO A 424 -30.99 3.36 80.54
CA PRO A 424 -29.77 3.75 79.85
C PRO A 424 -29.24 2.73 78.82
N SER A 425 -28.63 3.30 77.77
CA SER A 425 -27.63 2.77 76.83
C SER A 425 -27.55 1.26 76.61
N ALA A 426 -28.25 0.79 75.58
CA ALA A 426 -27.68 -0.22 74.70
C ALA A 426 -26.71 0.48 73.74
N THR A 427 -25.50 -0.05 73.60
CA THR A 427 -24.56 0.31 72.54
C THR A 427 -25.31 0.38 71.21
N ALA A 428 -25.38 1.56 70.60
CA ALA A 428 -26.07 1.74 69.32
C ALA A 428 -25.40 0.84 68.28
N THR A 429 -26.06 -0.28 67.94
CA THR A 429 -25.79 -0.97 66.69
C THR A 429 -25.97 0.08 65.60
N ALA A 430 -24.89 0.41 64.89
CA ALA A 430 -24.92 1.39 63.81
C ALA A 430 -26.11 1.06 62.90
N THR A 431 -27.01 2.04 62.71
CA THR A 431 -28.14 1.86 61.82
C THR A 431 -27.59 1.53 60.43
N PRO A 432 -28.04 0.43 59.80
CA PRO A 432 -27.56 0.07 58.47
C PRO A 432 -27.85 1.22 57.51
N VAL A 433 -26.80 1.75 56.86
CA VAL A 433 -26.94 2.83 55.88
C VAL A 433 -27.69 2.28 54.67
N PRO A 434 -28.83 2.86 54.28
CA PRO A 434 -29.61 2.31 53.18
C PRO A 434 -28.81 2.26 51.87
N LEU A 435 -29.00 1.19 51.09
CA LEU A 435 -28.21 0.97 49.88
C LEU A 435 -28.39 2.06 48.81
N TRP A 436 -29.53 2.76 48.81
CA TRP A 436 -29.81 3.85 47.89
C TRP A 436 -29.01 5.14 48.18
N GLU A 437 -28.33 5.25 49.33
CA GLU A 437 -27.45 6.38 49.63
C GLU A 437 -26.07 6.24 48.94
N PHE A 438 -25.74 5.05 48.43
CA PHE A 438 -24.50 4.83 47.68
C PHE A 438 -24.68 5.23 46.21
N HIS A 439 -24.14 6.39 45.88
CA HIS A 439 -24.13 6.91 44.51
C HIS A 439 -22.76 6.68 43.86
N ASN A 440 -22.75 6.25 42.59
CA ASN A 440 -21.52 5.96 41.84
C ASN A 440 -20.57 4.95 42.50
N GLN A 441 -21.12 4.02 43.29
CA GLN A 441 -20.36 2.97 43.96
C GLN A 441 -20.96 1.59 43.62
N ILE A 442 -20.13 0.56 43.73
CA ILE A 442 -20.51 -0.82 43.45
C ILE A 442 -20.83 -1.49 44.78
N VAL A 443 -22.08 -1.93 44.94
CA VAL A 443 -22.51 -2.75 46.06
C VAL A 443 -22.44 -4.22 45.64
N PHE A 444 -21.77 -5.06 46.43
CA PHE A 444 -21.57 -6.46 46.09
C PHE A 444 -21.58 -7.37 47.31
N PHE A 445 -21.89 -8.64 47.07
CA PHE A 445 -21.79 -9.68 48.08
C PHE A 445 -20.40 -10.34 48.03
N SER A 446 -19.80 -10.54 49.20
CA SER A 446 -18.58 -11.33 49.37
C SER A 446 -18.88 -12.55 50.24
N ASP A 447 -18.44 -13.71 49.77
CA ASP A 447 -18.43 -14.99 50.48
C ASP A 447 -17.11 -15.27 51.19
N ASN A 448 -16.27 -14.24 51.41
CA ASN A 448 -15.03 -14.35 52.18
C ASN A 448 -15.30 -15.03 53.53
N GLU A 449 -14.59 -16.12 53.82
CA GLU A 449 -14.74 -16.93 55.02
C GLU A 449 -14.54 -16.13 56.31
N GLU A 450 -13.69 -15.11 56.28
CA GLU A 450 -13.40 -14.26 57.45
C GLU A 450 -14.53 -13.25 57.75
N GLN A 451 -15.19 -12.74 56.71
CA GLN A 451 -16.20 -11.68 56.85
C GLN A 451 -17.22 -11.70 55.70
N PRO A 452 -18.14 -12.67 55.70
CA PRO A 452 -19.17 -12.75 54.67
C PRO A 452 -20.21 -11.63 54.83
N GLY A 453 -20.68 -11.10 53.72
CA GLY A 453 -21.74 -10.08 53.73
C GLY A 453 -21.67 -9.10 52.57
N LEU A 454 -22.33 -7.96 52.76
CA LEU A 454 -22.41 -6.89 51.77
C LEU A 454 -21.27 -5.91 51.96
N TRP A 455 -20.68 -5.53 50.84
CA TRP A 455 -19.59 -4.58 50.72
C TRP A 455 -19.95 -3.52 49.70
N VAL A 456 -19.33 -2.35 49.84
CA VAL A 456 -19.35 -1.28 48.84
C VAL A 456 -17.92 -0.93 48.46
N MET A 457 -17.67 -0.58 47.21
CA MET A 457 -16.39 -0.08 46.72
C MET A 457 -16.58 0.95 45.62
N ASP A 458 -15.54 1.72 45.34
CA ASP A 458 -15.53 2.64 44.21
C ASP A 458 -15.36 1.88 42.88
N PRO A 459 -15.76 2.47 41.73
CA PRO A 459 -15.70 1.78 40.43
C PRO A 459 -14.29 1.38 39.97
N ASN A 460 -13.24 1.91 40.60
CA ASN A 460 -11.85 1.53 40.37
C ASN A 460 -11.37 0.35 41.26
N GLY A 461 -12.22 -0.14 42.17
CA GLY A 461 -11.91 -1.22 43.12
C GLY A 461 -11.37 -0.76 44.47
N GLU A 462 -11.17 0.55 44.66
CA GLU A 462 -10.68 1.14 45.90
C GLU A 462 -11.80 1.36 46.94
N ASN A 463 -11.42 1.77 48.16
CA ASN A 463 -12.34 2.17 49.22
C ASN A 463 -13.40 1.11 49.61
N ARG A 464 -12.97 -0.16 49.65
CA ARG A 464 -13.82 -1.29 50.06
C ARG A 464 -14.28 -1.13 51.51
N ARG A 465 -15.59 -1.11 51.73
CA ARG A 465 -16.21 -0.95 53.05
C ARG A 465 -17.27 -2.02 53.31
N TYR A 466 -17.12 -2.72 54.43
CA TYR A 466 -18.13 -3.67 54.90
C TYR A 466 -19.39 -2.94 55.36
N LEU A 467 -20.55 -3.38 54.88
CA LEU A 467 -21.86 -2.82 55.22
C LEU A 467 -22.59 -3.64 56.28
N GLY A 468 -22.38 -4.96 56.32
CA GLY A 468 -23.04 -5.87 57.26
C GLY A 468 -23.47 -7.21 56.65
N ASP A 469 -24.14 -8.03 57.47
CA ASP A 469 -24.69 -9.33 57.04
C ASP A 469 -25.72 -9.13 55.91
N VAL A 470 -25.63 -9.99 54.89
CA VAL A 470 -26.56 -10.01 53.75
C VAL A 470 -28.03 -10.08 54.17
N LYS A 471 -28.35 -10.70 55.30
CA LYS A 471 -29.72 -10.79 55.83
C LYS A 471 -30.30 -9.42 56.15
N VAL A 472 -29.47 -8.45 56.54
CA VAL A 472 -29.90 -7.08 56.88
C VAL A 472 -30.28 -6.30 55.62
N TYR A 473 -29.54 -6.50 54.52
CA TYR A 473 -29.70 -5.74 53.28
C TYR A 473 -30.47 -6.48 52.18
N ARG A 474 -30.87 -7.73 52.41
CA ARG A 474 -31.49 -8.59 51.40
C ARG A 474 -32.68 -7.94 50.71
N GLU A 475 -33.56 -7.31 51.48
CA GLU A 475 -34.74 -6.65 50.94
C GLU A 475 -34.35 -5.43 50.09
N GLN A 476 -33.42 -4.60 50.56
CA GLN A 476 -32.93 -3.43 49.81
C GLN A 476 -32.20 -3.86 48.53
N TYR A 477 -31.41 -4.92 48.59
CA TYR A 477 -30.71 -5.47 47.43
C TYR A 477 -31.70 -6.00 46.38
N ASN A 478 -32.74 -6.72 46.81
CA ASN A 478 -33.80 -7.18 45.91
C ASN A 478 -34.56 -6.01 45.26
N GLN A 479 -34.82 -4.93 46.01
CA GLN A 479 -35.44 -3.72 45.44
C GLN A 479 -34.56 -3.05 44.38
N LEU A 480 -33.23 -3.02 44.59
CA LEU A 480 -32.29 -2.51 43.58
C LEU A 480 -32.32 -3.37 42.32
N TRP A 481 -32.28 -4.68 42.47
CA TRP A 481 -32.36 -5.64 41.37
C TRP A 481 -33.68 -5.52 40.59
N GLU A 482 -34.81 -5.39 41.29
CA GLU A 482 -36.11 -5.17 40.66
C GLU A 482 -36.16 -3.84 39.91
N ARG A 483 -35.56 -2.78 40.47
CA ARG A 483 -35.47 -1.47 39.81
C ARG A 483 -34.62 -1.53 38.53
N GLU A 484 -33.52 -2.27 38.53
CA GLU A 484 -32.70 -2.47 37.31
C GLU A 484 -33.46 -3.21 36.21
N SER A 485 -34.42 -4.06 36.59
CA SER A 485 -35.33 -4.71 35.63
C SER A 485 -36.43 -3.79 35.08
N GLN A 486 -36.59 -2.58 35.63
CA GLN A 486 -37.55 -1.59 35.15
C GLN A 486 -36.89 -0.56 34.24
N SER A 487 -37.64 -0.04 33.27
CA SER A 487 -37.20 1.09 32.46
C SER A 487 -36.96 2.33 33.34
N PRO A 488 -36.11 3.28 32.92
CA PRO A 488 -35.80 4.47 33.73
C PRO A 488 -37.01 5.34 34.09
N ASP A 489 -38.07 5.28 33.27
CA ASP A 489 -39.33 5.96 33.50
C ASP A 489 -40.33 5.16 34.36
N GLY A 490 -39.94 3.96 34.81
CA GLY A 490 -40.75 3.05 35.63
C GLY A 490 -41.94 2.42 34.92
N ARG A 491 -42.09 2.61 33.60
CA ARG A 491 -43.28 2.18 32.85
C ARG A 491 -43.21 0.74 32.37
N TYR A 492 -42.03 0.25 32.04
CA TYR A 492 -41.82 -1.07 31.44
C TYR A 492 -41.00 -1.95 32.38
N ARG A 493 -41.22 -3.26 32.33
CA ARG A 493 -40.43 -4.23 33.07
C ARG A 493 -39.85 -5.26 32.13
N ALA A 494 -38.53 -5.43 32.14
CA ALA A 494 -37.87 -6.56 31.53
C ALA A 494 -37.91 -7.74 32.49
N TYR A 495 -38.24 -8.92 31.99
CA TYR A 495 -38.35 -10.13 32.80
C TYR A 495 -38.07 -11.37 31.98
N VAL A 496 -37.84 -12.49 32.66
CA VAL A 496 -37.54 -13.77 32.04
C VAL A 496 -38.82 -14.59 31.95
N ALA A 497 -39.14 -15.08 30.75
CA ALA A 497 -40.24 -16.01 30.54
C ALA A 497 -39.84 -17.12 29.57
N LYS A 498 -40.68 -18.16 29.47
CA LYS A 498 -40.47 -19.24 28.51
C LYS A 498 -40.81 -18.72 27.10
N GLY A 499 -39.81 -18.67 26.22
CA GLY A 499 -39.98 -18.27 24.83
C GLY A 499 -40.59 -19.36 23.96
N ASP A 500 -40.83 -19.04 22.69
CA ASP A 500 -41.48 -19.93 21.72
C ASP A 500 -40.83 -21.31 21.57
N ARG A 501 -39.51 -21.41 21.78
CA ARG A 501 -38.73 -22.66 21.69
C ARG A 501 -38.66 -23.42 23.02
N GLY A 502 -39.36 -22.92 24.05
CA GLY A 502 -39.42 -23.53 25.38
C GLY A 502 -38.22 -23.25 26.29
N ASN A 503 -37.25 -22.48 25.83
CA ASN A 503 -36.10 -21.98 26.59
C ASN A 503 -36.42 -20.62 27.25
N ALA A 504 -35.68 -20.25 28.29
CA ALA A 504 -35.84 -18.95 28.94
C ALA A 504 -35.36 -17.82 28.01
N GLN A 505 -36.18 -16.79 27.82
CA GLN A 505 -35.92 -15.64 26.97
C GLN A 505 -36.30 -14.35 27.72
N ILE A 506 -35.76 -13.22 27.26
CA ILE A 506 -36.08 -11.90 27.81
C ILE A 506 -37.35 -11.39 27.15
N PHE A 507 -38.28 -10.93 27.98
CA PHE A 507 -39.53 -10.29 27.60
C PHE A 507 -39.61 -8.89 28.19
N ILE A 508 -40.35 -8.01 27.54
CA ILE A 508 -40.78 -6.73 28.08
C ILE A 508 -42.28 -6.82 28.39
N ALA A 509 -42.62 -6.63 29.66
CA ALA A 509 -43.98 -6.44 30.13
C ALA A 509 -44.34 -4.96 30.06
N PHE A 510 -45.55 -4.72 29.59
CA PHE A 510 -46.19 -3.42 29.57
C PHE A 510 -46.95 -3.21 30.88
N PRO A 511 -47.14 -1.95 31.31
CA PRO A 511 -47.93 -1.68 32.49
C PRO A 511 -49.38 -2.20 32.28
N PRO A 512 -50.05 -2.72 33.32
CA PRO A 512 -51.41 -3.22 33.20
C PRO A 512 -52.32 -2.13 32.62
N ASP A 513 -52.98 -2.46 31.53
CA ASP A 513 -53.95 -1.58 30.91
C ASP A 513 -55.19 -1.49 31.82
N PRO A 514 -55.67 -0.29 32.19
CA PRO A 514 -56.81 -0.12 33.10
C PRO A 514 -58.13 -0.74 32.60
N LYS A 515 -58.21 -1.10 31.32
CA LYS A 515 -59.39 -1.65 30.65
C LYS A 515 -59.22 -3.11 30.21
N TRP A 516 -58.01 -3.50 29.81
CA TRP A 516 -57.71 -4.84 29.28
C TRP A 516 -56.93 -5.73 30.26
N GLY A 517 -56.48 -5.18 31.38
CA GLY A 517 -55.62 -5.89 32.32
C GLY A 517 -54.22 -6.06 31.74
N GLU A 518 -53.63 -7.23 31.88
CA GLU A 518 -52.27 -7.49 31.40
C GLU A 518 -52.22 -7.54 29.86
N LEU A 519 -51.43 -6.64 29.25
CA LEU A 519 -51.13 -6.68 27.81
C LEU A 519 -50.15 -7.83 27.51
N PRO A 520 -50.22 -8.44 26.31
CA PRO A 520 -49.32 -9.51 25.95
C PRO A 520 -47.87 -8.99 25.96
N PRO A 521 -46.96 -9.69 26.64
CA PRO A 521 -45.57 -9.27 26.73
C PRO A 521 -44.85 -9.43 25.39
N LYS A 522 -43.90 -8.56 25.12
CA LYS A 522 -43.07 -8.65 23.91
C LYS A 522 -41.84 -9.51 24.18
N GLN A 523 -41.69 -10.62 23.46
CA GLN A 523 -40.43 -11.37 23.46
C GLN A 523 -39.35 -10.54 22.77
N LEU A 524 -38.24 -10.29 23.46
CA LEU A 524 -37.16 -9.44 22.97
C LEU A 524 -36.01 -10.27 22.37
N THR A 525 -35.70 -11.42 22.98
CA THR A 525 -34.63 -12.32 22.51
C THR A 525 -35.22 -13.56 21.84
N LEU A 526 -34.63 -13.97 20.71
CA LEU A 526 -35.05 -15.13 19.91
C LEU A 526 -33.93 -16.18 19.81
N PHE A 527 -33.19 -16.36 20.91
CA PHE A 527 -31.98 -17.18 20.95
C PHE A 527 -32.28 -18.68 21.11
N THR A 528 -31.31 -19.51 20.73
CA THR A 528 -31.33 -20.96 20.97
C THR A 528 -30.93 -21.28 22.42
N GLY A 529 -29.99 -20.53 22.99
CA GLY A 529 -29.62 -20.61 24.41
C GLY A 529 -30.64 -19.95 25.34
N ILE A 530 -30.47 -20.15 26.65
CA ILE A 530 -31.27 -19.43 27.65
C ILE A 530 -30.76 -18.00 27.83
N SER A 531 -31.67 -17.06 28.10
CA SER A 531 -31.36 -15.67 28.41
C SER A 531 -32.04 -15.26 29.71
N TYR A 532 -31.30 -14.59 30.60
CA TYR A 532 -31.77 -14.22 31.94
C TYR A 532 -31.06 -12.97 32.49
N ASP A 533 -31.46 -12.52 33.69
CA ASP A 533 -30.95 -11.32 34.37
C ASP A 533 -30.94 -10.03 33.52
N PRO A 534 -32.09 -9.58 32.97
CA PRO A 534 -32.14 -8.36 32.19
C PRO A 534 -32.06 -7.11 33.05
N VAL A 535 -31.22 -6.16 32.64
CA VAL A 535 -31.08 -4.84 33.26
C VAL A 535 -31.15 -3.72 32.22
N TRP A 536 -31.94 -2.68 32.50
CA TRP A 536 -32.10 -1.53 31.61
C TRP A 536 -30.90 -0.59 31.67
N SER A 537 -30.52 -0.02 30.52
CA SER A 537 -29.58 1.09 30.49
C SER A 537 -30.24 2.37 31.05
N PRO A 538 -29.47 3.29 31.65
CA PRO A 538 -30.01 4.51 32.26
C PRO A 538 -30.74 5.44 31.29
N ASP A 539 -30.39 5.39 29.99
CA ASP A 539 -31.03 6.14 28.91
C ASP A 539 -32.28 5.44 28.34
N GLY A 540 -32.58 4.21 28.79
CA GLY A 540 -33.74 3.43 28.35
C GLY A 540 -33.63 2.89 26.92
N SER A 541 -32.47 3.00 26.27
CA SER A 541 -32.29 2.59 24.87
C SER A 541 -31.92 1.11 24.71
N ARG A 542 -31.32 0.51 25.73
CA ARG A 542 -30.71 -0.82 25.69
C ARG A 542 -31.03 -1.64 26.94
N ILE A 543 -30.89 -2.96 26.79
CA ILE A 543 -30.98 -3.92 27.90
C ILE A 543 -29.72 -4.79 27.85
N ALA A 544 -29.00 -4.87 28.97
CA ALA A 544 -27.95 -5.87 29.16
C ALA A 544 -28.54 -7.10 29.83
N PHE A 545 -28.04 -8.29 29.51
CA PHE A 545 -28.57 -9.55 30.02
C PHE A 545 -27.51 -10.65 29.91
N VAL A 546 -27.73 -11.78 30.57
CA VAL A 546 -26.89 -12.98 30.43
C VAL A 546 -27.50 -13.90 29.39
N SER A 547 -26.69 -14.47 28.51
CA SER A 547 -27.16 -15.47 27.54
C SER A 547 -26.18 -16.61 27.32
N GLN A 548 -26.73 -17.81 27.14
CA GLN A 548 -26.02 -19.03 26.78
C GLN A 548 -25.99 -19.31 25.27
N GLU A 549 -26.29 -18.32 24.44
CA GLU A 549 -26.29 -18.48 22.97
C GLU A 549 -24.93 -18.94 22.43
N ASN A 550 -23.82 -18.60 23.08
CA ASN A 550 -22.47 -19.04 22.71
C ASN A 550 -22.00 -20.31 23.45
N GLY A 551 -22.86 -20.97 24.23
CA GLY A 551 -22.51 -22.18 24.99
C GLY A 551 -21.90 -21.93 26.38
N SER A 552 -21.72 -20.69 26.79
CA SER A 552 -21.29 -20.25 28.13
C SER A 552 -22.15 -19.08 28.60
N ASP A 553 -22.11 -18.74 29.90
CA ASP A 553 -22.83 -17.56 30.40
C ASP A 553 -22.05 -16.29 30.03
N ASP A 554 -22.51 -15.61 28.98
CA ASP A 554 -21.94 -14.36 28.48
C ASP A 554 -22.85 -13.16 28.76
N ILE A 555 -22.25 -11.98 28.90
CA ILE A 555 -23.00 -10.71 28.93
C ILE A 555 -23.31 -10.28 27.50
N TRP A 556 -24.58 -10.00 27.25
CA TRP A 556 -25.11 -9.51 25.99
C TRP A 556 -25.82 -8.18 26.18
N VAL A 557 -25.95 -7.44 25.08
CA VAL A 557 -26.78 -6.23 25.01
C VAL A 557 -27.68 -6.27 23.78
N ILE A 558 -28.90 -5.76 23.94
CA ILE A 558 -29.90 -5.65 22.86
C ILE A 558 -30.62 -4.30 22.96
N TYR A 559 -31.09 -3.76 21.83
CA TYR A 559 -31.96 -2.59 21.83
C TYR A 559 -33.39 -2.96 22.26
N THR A 560 -34.12 -1.99 22.80
CA THR A 560 -35.50 -2.19 23.31
C THR A 560 -36.52 -2.48 22.20
N ASP A 561 -36.16 -2.19 20.95
CA ASP A 561 -36.92 -2.61 19.78
C ASP A 561 -36.74 -4.11 19.43
N GLY A 562 -35.78 -4.79 20.06
CA GLY A 562 -35.43 -6.20 19.84
C GLY A 562 -34.35 -6.42 18.78
N LYS A 563 -33.72 -5.36 18.27
CA LYS A 563 -32.66 -5.45 17.26
C LYS A 563 -31.28 -5.31 17.88
N GLY A 564 -30.26 -5.58 17.06
CA GLY A 564 -28.86 -5.27 17.38
C GLY A 564 -28.30 -6.05 18.58
N ALA A 565 -28.82 -7.25 18.84
CA ALA A 565 -28.31 -8.10 19.89
C ALA A 565 -26.83 -8.45 19.64
N ARG A 566 -25.97 -8.21 20.61
CA ARG A 566 -24.53 -8.51 20.52
C ARG A 566 -23.96 -8.98 21.84
N ALA A 567 -23.04 -9.93 21.77
CA ALA A 567 -22.25 -10.38 22.91
C ALA A 567 -21.20 -9.32 23.25
N LEU A 568 -21.10 -8.95 24.52
CA LEU A 568 -20.05 -8.08 25.08
C LEU A 568 -18.87 -8.91 25.60
N THR A 569 -19.15 -10.11 26.08
CA THR A 569 -18.15 -11.10 26.48
C THR A 569 -18.28 -12.34 25.62
N ARG A 570 -17.20 -13.12 25.52
CA ARG A 570 -17.16 -14.40 24.81
C ARG A 570 -16.30 -15.38 25.57
N ASN A 571 -16.93 -16.13 26.45
CA ASN A 571 -16.26 -17.08 27.31
C ASN A 571 -16.30 -18.49 26.71
N THR A 572 -15.34 -19.31 27.13
CA THR A 572 -15.26 -20.72 26.72
C THR A 572 -15.85 -21.67 27.75
N TRP A 573 -15.61 -21.40 29.03
CA TRP A 573 -16.12 -22.18 30.16
C TRP A 573 -16.51 -21.29 31.35
N GLU A 574 -16.05 -20.04 31.33
CA GLU A 574 -16.27 -19.03 32.34
C GLU A 574 -17.74 -18.57 32.36
N TRP A 575 -18.16 -18.06 33.51
CA TRP A 575 -19.49 -17.49 33.72
C TRP A 575 -19.35 -16.02 34.04
N ASP A 576 -19.90 -15.18 33.18
CA ASP A 576 -20.11 -13.77 33.44
C ASP A 576 -21.59 -13.54 33.74
N LYS A 577 -21.90 -13.00 34.93
CA LYS A 577 -23.29 -12.80 35.35
C LYS A 577 -23.50 -11.49 36.10
N HIS A 578 -24.79 -11.18 36.30
CA HIS A 578 -25.28 -10.01 37.03
C HIS A 578 -24.70 -8.70 36.48
N PRO A 579 -24.96 -8.39 35.19
CA PRO A 579 -24.55 -7.09 34.65
C PRO A 579 -25.31 -5.97 35.36
N SER A 580 -24.66 -4.83 35.60
CA SER A 580 -25.30 -3.58 36.02
C SER A 580 -24.61 -2.40 35.34
N TRP A 581 -25.41 -1.40 34.93
CA TRP A 581 -24.92 -0.24 34.21
C TRP A 581 -24.38 0.82 35.17
N SER A 582 -23.32 1.51 34.77
CA SER A 582 -22.96 2.77 35.43
C SER A 582 -24.07 3.81 35.22
N PRO A 583 -24.27 4.76 36.16
CA PRO A 583 -25.34 5.77 36.04
C PRO A 583 -25.27 6.65 34.79
N ASP A 584 -24.07 6.83 34.23
CA ASP A 584 -23.83 7.54 32.97
C ASP A 584 -23.99 6.65 31.71
N GLY A 585 -24.25 5.35 31.86
CA GLY A 585 -24.44 4.39 30.77
C GLY A 585 -23.16 4.05 29.99
N THR A 586 -21.99 4.50 30.45
CA THR A 586 -20.72 4.32 29.74
C THR A 586 -20.02 3.00 30.06
N ARG A 587 -20.32 2.36 31.19
CA ARG A 587 -19.66 1.15 31.69
C ARG A 587 -20.66 0.14 32.23
N ILE A 588 -20.21 -1.11 32.32
CA ILE A 588 -20.96 -2.23 32.89
C ILE A 588 -20.08 -2.93 33.91
N VAL A 589 -20.62 -3.17 35.10
CA VAL A 589 -20.04 -4.05 36.12
C VAL A 589 -20.71 -5.42 36.03
N PHE A 590 -19.94 -6.48 36.26
CA PHE A 590 -20.42 -7.86 36.32
C PHE A 590 -19.46 -8.70 37.17
N TRP A 591 -19.86 -9.90 37.58
CA TRP A 591 -18.90 -10.84 38.17
C TRP A 591 -18.52 -11.93 37.18
N SER A 592 -17.28 -12.40 37.27
CA SER A 592 -16.71 -13.46 36.47
C SER A 592 -15.93 -14.45 37.33
N ASN A 593 -15.95 -15.73 36.96
CA ASN A 593 -15.11 -16.78 37.56
C ASN A 593 -13.81 -17.06 36.78
N ARG A 594 -13.46 -16.22 35.79
CA ARG A 594 -12.32 -16.44 34.86
C ARG A 594 -10.94 -16.54 35.52
N THR A 595 -10.81 -16.09 36.77
CA THR A 595 -9.60 -16.17 37.61
C THR A 595 -9.58 -17.41 38.51
N GLY A 596 -10.56 -18.30 38.39
CA GLY A 596 -10.74 -19.49 39.23
C GLY A 596 -11.60 -19.26 40.47
N THR A 597 -11.85 -18.00 40.84
CA THR A 597 -12.80 -17.59 41.90
C THR A 597 -13.71 -16.49 41.37
N LYS A 598 -14.84 -16.21 42.04
CA LYS A 598 -15.76 -15.15 41.62
C LYS A 598 -15.16 -13.79 41.95
N ASN A 599 -14.77 -13.04 40.92
CA ASN A 599 -14.30 -11.68 41.04
C ASN A 599 -15.22 -10.73 40.28
N ILE A 600 -15.22 -9.46 40.68
CA ILE A 600 -15.95 -8.36 40.05
C ILE A 600 -15.07 -7.72 38.99
N PHE A 601 -15.66 -7.52 37.82
CA PHE A 601 -15.07 -6.90 36.65
C PHE A 601 -15.89 -5.71 36.21
N VAL A 602 -15.21 -4.74 35.60
CA VAL A 602 -15.82 -3.60 34.91
C VAL A 602 -15.34 -3.58 33.48
N MET A 603 -16.21 -3.19 32.56
CA MET A 603 -15.89 -2.98 31.15
C MET A 603 -16.63 -1.75 30.62
N ASP A 604 -16.24 -1.27 29.45
CA ASP A 604 -17.00 -0.26 28.73
C ASP A 604 -18.35 -0.85 28.27
N ALA A 605 -19.36 0.00 28.10
CA ALA A 605 -20.64 -0.36 27.50
C ALA A 605 -20.50 -0.99 26.10
N GLY A 606 -19.36 -0.74 25.46
CA GLY A 606 -18.90 -1.36 24.22
C GLY A 606 -18.50 -2.83 24.34
N GLY A 607 -18.18 -3.33 25.53
CA GLY A 607 -17.55 -4.63 25.77
C GLY A 607 -16.02 -4.59 25.78
N GLU A 608 -15.42 -3.41 25.63
CA GLU A 608 -13.97 -3.20 25.64
C GLU A 608 -13.45 -2.91 27.06
N ASN A 609 -12.11 -2.90 27.23
CA ASN A 609 -11.44 -2.49 28.48
C ASN A 609 -11.88 -3.24 29.74
N VAL A 610 -12.04 -4.57 29.63
CA VAL A 610 -12.42 -5.44 30.75
C VAL A 610 -11.30 -5.47 31.82
N GLN A 611 -11.63 -5.09 33.05
CA GLN A 611 -10.69 -5.00 34.18
C GLN A 611 -11.24 -5.70 35.43
N ASN A 612 -10.41 -6.50 36.11
CA ASN A 612 -10.73 -7.02 37.45
C ASN A 612 -10.49 -5.93 38.50
N ILE A 613 -11.49 -5.66 39.34
CA ILE A 613 -11.43 -4.62 40.38
C ILE A 613 -11.54 -5.15 41.81
N SER A 614 -11.70 -6.47 41.97
CA SER A 614 -11.93 -7.12 43.27
C SER A 614 -10.82 -8.10 43.70
N ASN A 615 -9.75 -8.20 42.91
CA ASN A 615 -8.62 -9.08 43.22
C ASN A 615 -8.00 -8.77 44.59
#